data_AF-A0A135TEF1-F1
#
_entry.id   AF-A0A135TEF1-F1
#
_cell.length_a   1.000
_cell.length_b   1.000
_cell.length_c   1.000
_cell.angle_alpha   90.00
_cell.angle_beta   90.00
_cell.angle_gamma   90.00
#
_symmetry.space_group_name_H-M   'P 1'
#
loop_
_entity.id
_entity.type
_entity.pdbx_description
1 polymer ?
#
loop_
_entity_poly.entity_id
_entity_poly.type
_entity_poly.pdbx_seq_one_letter_code
_entity_poly.pdbx_strand_id
1 'polypeptide(L)'
;MAVHDFSKEQRDVFDDQHRELKDILRDKAGAEAGVAVKKFDVAISEFAWEQVPMADTQKALAEAIHLANDRKFSNIYEAFLNAPLGSKKEEAKARDLLCQAHGISTTSYRPRKDWELVRAAPFIALQADSYWKDSPEKVLQLASSLQDRGDNYAESGRTRTMDLAASDTTGKLTELLSQYYELYDQSEEEVQARRARGTTYPWN
;
A
#
# COMPACT_ATOMS: atom_id res chain seq x y z
N MET A 1 4.99 -7.56 -21.57
CA MET A 1 6.13 -7.20 -20.70
C MET A 1 6.17 -8.21 -19.57
N ALA A 2 7.30 -8.88 -19.37
CA ALA A 2 7.44 -9.81 -18.25
C ALA A 2 7.38 -9.02 -16.94
N VAL A 3 6.41 -9.33 -16.10
CA VAL A 3 6.36 -8.87 -14.73
C VAL A 3 7.53 -9.58 -14.04
N HIS A 4 8.60 -8.84 -13.72
CA HIS A 4 9.68 -9.38 -12.91
C HIS A 4 9.16 -9.47 -11.47
N ASP A 5 8.52 -10.59 -11.14
CA ASP A 5 8.21 -10.90 -9.75
C ASP A 5 9.53 -11.01 -8.97
N PHE A 6 9.59 -10.38 -7.80
CA PHE A 6 10.74 -10.46 -6.90
C PHE A 6 11.13 -11.92 -6.64
N SER A 7 12.43 -12.21 -6.58
CA SER A 7 12.85 -13.50 -6.05
C SER A 7 12.38 -13.62 -4.59
N LYS A 8 12.12 -14.84 -4.13
CA LYS A 8 11.72 -15.08 -2.73
C LYS A 8 12.73 -14.44 -1.75
N GLU A 9 14.02 -14.55 -2.05
CA GLU A 9 15.10 -13.98 -1.22
C GLU A 9 15.06 -12.45 -1.19
N GLN A 10 14.79 -11.79 -2.32
CA GLN A 10 14.63 -10.34 -2.38
C GLN A 10 13.42 -9.87 -1.58
N ARG A 11 12.32 -10.64 -1.65
CA ARG A 11 11.10 -10.37 -0.88
C ARG A 11 11.32 -10.55 0.62
N ASP A 12 12.01 -11.61 1.03
CA ASP A 12 12.30 -11.89 2.44
C ASP A 12 13.19 -10.78 3.04
N VAL A 13 14.24 -10.34 2.32
CA VAL A 13 15.11 -9.23 2.75
C VAL A 13 14.35 -7.91 2.88
N PHE A 14 13.50 -7.59 1.90
CA PHE A 14 12.65 -6.40 1.94
C PHE A 14 11.69 -6.46 3.13
N ASP A 15 10.99 -7.57 3.32
CA ASP A 15 10.01 -7.76 4.38
C ASP A 15 10.67 -7.72 5.78
N ASP A 16 11.88 -8.26 5.93
CA ASP A 16 12.64 -8.26 7.19
C ASP A 16 13.15 -6.86 7.55
N GLN A 17 13.77 -6.13 6.61
CA GLN A 17 14.21 -4.74 6.84
C GLN A 17 13.03 -3.81 7.15
N HIS A 18 11.93 -4.00 6.42
CA HIS A 18 10.71 -3.21 6.61
C HIS A 18 10.08 -3.51 7.98
N ARG A 19 10.04 -4.77 8.40
CA ARG A 19 9.56 -5.18 9.73
C ARG A 19 10.43 -4.60 10.85
N GLU A 20 11.75 -4.73 10.75
CA GLU A 20 12.68 -4.23 11.77
C GLU A 20 12.55 -2.71 11.97
N LEU A 21 12.47 -1.93 10.88
CA LEU A 21 12.28 -0.47 10.99
C LEU A 21 10.92 -0.11 11.61
N LYS A 22 9.85 -0.85 11.28
CA LYS A 22 8.53 -0.66 11.90
C LYS A 22 8.54 -0.94 13.39
N ASP A 23 9.22 -2.00 13.80
CA ASP A 23 9.28 -2.38 15.22
C ASP A 23 10.04 -1.31 16.02
N ILE A 24 11.18 -0.80 15.50
CA ILE A 24 11.90 0.32 16.13
C ILE A 24 11.03 1.58 16.21
N LEU A 25 10.29 1.89 15.15
CA LEU A 25 9.39 3.06 15.12
C LEU A 25 8.26 2.91 16.16
N ARG A 26 7.66 1.72 16.28
CA ARG A 26 6.62 1.43 17.27
C ARG A 26 7.15 1.52 18.70
N ASP A 27 8.34 0.98 18.95
CA ASP A 27 8.96 0.96 20.28
C ASP A 27 9.39 2.36 20.75
N LYS A 28 9.84 3.22 19.82
CA LYS A 28 10.36 4.55 20.16
C LYS A 28 9.35 5.69 20.13
N ALA A 29 8.32 5.65 19.28
CA ALA A 29 7.49 6.84 19.03
C ALA A 29 6.15 6.90 19.81
N GLY A 30 5.89 5.99 20.75
CA GLY A 30 4.67 6.05 21.58
C GLY A 30 3.39 6.12 20.74
N ALA A 31 2.32 6.77 21.22
CA ALA A 31 1.05 6.86 20.46
C ALA A 31 1.16 7.59 19.11
N GLU A 32 2.18 8.45 18.92
CA GLU A 32 2.46 9.15 17.65
C GLU A 32 3.13 8.24 16.60
N ALA A 33 3.69 7.09 17.03
CA ALA A 33 4.28 6.07 16.17
C ALA A 33 3.29 5.53 15.13
N GLY A 34 2.02 5.40 15.49
CA GLY A 34 1.01 4.82 14.60
C GLY A 34 0.83 5.62 13.31
N VAL A 35 0.93 6.95 13.38
CA VAL A 35 0.80 7.82 12.20
C VAL A 35 2.08 7.80 11.36
N ALA A 36 3.25 7.85 11.99
CA ALA A 36 4.54 7.81 11.30
C ALA A 36 4.79 6.47 10.60
N VAL A 37 4.52 5.35 11.28
CA VAL A 37 4.59 4.00 10.72
C VAL A 37 3.61 3.86 9.56
N LYS A 38 2.38 4.37 9.68
CA LYS A 38 1.40 4.33 8.59
C LYS A 38 1.86 5.13 7.37
N LYS A 39 2.41 6.33 7.55
CA LYS A 39 2.95 7.15 6.45
C LYS A 39 4.14 6.48 5.78
N PHE A 40 5.03 5.88 6.57
CA PHE A 40 6.18 5.13 6.07
C PHE A 40 5.73 3.88 5.29
N ASP A 41 4.81 3.09 5.83
CA ASP A 41 4.24 1.91 5.17
C ASP A 41 3.59 2.27 3.83
N VAL A 42 2.85 3.37 3.80
CA VAL A 42 2.21 3.89 2.60
C VAL A 42 3.27 4.32 1.59
N ALA A 43 4.27 5.11 1.99
CA ALA A 43 5.33 5.57 1.09
C ALA A 43 6.18 4.44 0.51
N ILE A 44 6.55 3.44 1.31
CA ILE A 44 7.35 2.28 0.85
C ILE A 44 6.51 1.32 -0.01
N SER A 45 5.25 1.08 0.38
CA SER A 45 4.34 0.29 -0.45
C SER A 45 4.02 1.01 -1.76
N GLU A 46 3.91 2.33 -1.76
CA GLU A 46 3.70 3.12 -2.97
C GLU A 46 4.95 3.21 -3.85
N PHE A 47 6.14 3.26 -3.25
CA PHE A 47 7.41 3.19 -3.96
C PHE A 47 7.52 1.89 -4.77
N ALA A 48 7.26 0.74 -4.14
CA ALA A 48 7.38 -0.57 -4.79
C ALA A 48 6.48 -0.73 -6.03
N TRP A 49 5.42 0.08 -6.11
CA TRP A 49 4.45 0.11 -7.19
C TRP A 49 4.58 1.34 -8.10
N GLU A 50 5.57 2.22 -7.87
CA GLU A 50 5.81 3.49 -8.58
C GLU A 50 4.65 4.50 -8.52
N GLN A 51 3.93 4.52 -7.40
CA GLN A 51 2.66 5.23 -7.26
C GLN A 51 2.75 6.60 -6.61
N VAL A 52 3.92 6.95 -6.09
CA VAL A 52 4.19 8.23 -5.42
C VAL A 52 5.46 8.88 -5.97
N PRO A 53 5.48 10.23 -6.08
CA PRO A 53 6.68 10.96 -6.45
C PRO A 53 7.87 10.60 -5.56
N MET A 54 9.07 10.53 -6.13
CA MET A 54 10.27 10.21 -5.36
C MET A 54 10.53 11.21 -4.23
N ALA A 55 10.12 12.47 -4.40
CA ALA A 55 10.27 13.51 -3.38
C ALA A 55 9.45 13.21 -2.12
N ASP A 56 8.21 12.76 -2.29
CA ASP A 56 7.35 12.39 -1.18
C ASP A 56 7.88 11.13 -0.48
N THR A 57 8.42 10.18 -1.25
CA THR A 57 9.06 8.97 -0.73
C THR A 57 10.31 9.32 0.10
N GLN A 58 11.21 10.17 -0.42
CA GLN A 58 12.40 10.65 0.29
C GLN A 58 12.02 11.35 1.59
N LYS A 59 11.01 12.23 1.56
CA LYS A 59 10.55 12.96 2.73
C LYS A 59 10.00 12.04 3.81
N ALA A 60 9.09 11.13 3.45
CA ALA A 60 8.49 10.19 4.41
C ALA A 60 9.55 9.28 5.06
N LEU A 61 10.53 8.82 4.28
CA LEU A 61 11.62 8.01 4.78
C LEU A 61 12.58 8.79 5.70
N ALA A 62 12.90 10.04 5.35
CA ALA A 62 13.70 10.91 6.19
C ALA A 62 13.05 11.15 7.57
N GLU A 63 11.74 11.45 7.58
CA GLU A 63 10.96 11.60 8.81
C GLU A 63 10.98 10.32 9.66
N ALA A 64 10.76 9.17 9.04
CA ALA A 64 10.77 7.87 9.71
C ALA A 64 12.15 7.55 10.32
N ILE A 65 13.24 7.72 9.57
CA ILE A 65 14.60 7.43 10.05
C ILE A 65 15.00 8.39 11.18
N HIS A 66 14.61 9.67 11.07
CA HIS A 66 14.85 10.64 12.14
C HIS A 66 14.12 10.25 13.43
N LEU A 67 12.86 9.84 13.34
CA LEU A 67 12.07 9.37 14.50
C LEU A 67 12.60 8.07 15.08
N ALA A 68 13.02 7.12 14.24
CA ALA A 68 13.66 5.89 14.67
C ALA A 68 14.99 6.17 15.40
N ASN A 69 15.64 7.30 15.11
CA ASN A 69 16.95 7.71 15.62
C ASN A 69 17.91 6.50 15.65
N ASP A 70 17.98 5.82 14.51
CA ASP A 70 18.72 4.57 14.35
C ASP A 70 19.77 4.72 13.26
N ARG A 71 21.03 4.59 13.69
CA ARG A 71 22.19 4.80 12.83
C ARG A 71 22.32 3.74 11.73
N LYS A 72 21.82 2.52 11.94
CA LYS A 72 21.81 1.47 10.91
C LYS A 72 20.96 1.91 9.73
N PHE A 73 19.73 2.36 9.97
CA PHE A 73 18.83 2.78 8.90
C PHE A 73 19.25 4.11 8.26
N SER A 74 19.81 5.05 9.03
CA SER A 74 20.43 6.25 8.43
C SER A 74 21.52 5.89 7.41
N ASN A 75 22.38 4.93 7.73
CA ASN A 75 23.45 4.49 6.84
C ASN A 75 22.92 3.72 5.62
N ILE A 76 21.91 2.85 5.80
CA ILE A 76 21.33 2.06 4.70
C ILE A 76 20.73 2.97 3.62
N TYR A 77 20.01 4.02 4.03
CA TYR A 77 19.26 4.87 3.10
C TYR A 77 19.97 6.19 2.75
N GLU A 78 21.16 6.47 3.28
CA GLU A 78 21.89 7.74 3.12
C GLU A 78 21.99 8.21 1.66
N ALA A 79 22.38 7.30 0.76
CA ALA A 79 22.56 7.61 -0.65
C ALA A 79 21.23 8.02 -1.32
N PHE A 80 20.14 7.36 -0.97
CA PHE A 80 18.81 7.70 -1.47
C PHE A 80 18.32 9.03 -0.88
N LEU A 81 18.47 9.26 0.43
CA LEU A 81 18.00 10.48 1.10
C LEU A 81 18.67 11.76 0.59
N ASN A 82 19.90 11.65 0.11
CA ASN A 82 20.68 12.78 -0.42
C ASN A 82 20.65 12.85 -1.96
N ALA A 83 19.92 11.96 -2.64
CA ALA A 83 19.85 11.97 -4.09
C ALA A 83 19.07 13.20 -4.60
N PRO A 84 19.59 13.94 -5.59
CA PRO A 84 18.83 15.03 -6.22
C PRO A 84 17.61 14.47 -6.96
N LEU A 85 16.56 15.28 -7.11
CA LEU A 85 15.32 14.92 -7.81
C LEU A 85 14.88 15.98 -8.84
N GLY A 86 15.83 16.77 -9.37
CA GLY A 86 15.53 17.89 -10.27
C GLY A 86 15.14 17.48 -11.70
N SER A 87 15.34 16.22 -12.07
CA SER A 87 15.11 15.71 -13.42
C SER A 87 14.72 14.23 -13.42
N LYS A 88 14.09 13.76 -14.51
CA LYS A 88 13.70 12.34 -14.68
C LYS A 88 14.86 11.37 -14.53
N LYS A 89 16.06 11.76 -14.98
CA LYS A 89 17.27 10.92 -14.86
C LYS A 89 17.72 10.80 -13.40
N GLU A 90 17.59 11.88 -12.64
CA GLU A 90 17.90 11.91 -11.22
C GLU A 90 16.86 11.13 -10.41
N GLU A 91 15.57 11.25 -10.73
CA GLU A 91 14.51 10.42 -10.11
C GLU A 91 14.72 8.92 -10.37
N ALA A 92 15.08 8.54 -11.60
CA ALA A 92 15.40 7.14 -11.92
C ALA A 92 16.59 6.63 -11.10
N LYS A 93 17.64 7.44 -10.95
CA LYS A 93 18.80 7.10 -10.12
C LYS A 93 18.44 7.01 -8.64
N ALA A 94 17.63 7.92 -8.12
CA ALA A 94 17.15 7.87 -6.73
C ALA A 94 16.34 6.59 -6.48
N ARG A 95 15.49 6.20 -7.43
CA ARG A 95 14.76 4.94 -7.38
C ARG A 95 15.69 3.74 -7.33
N ASP A 96 16.70 3.70 -8.19
CA ASP A 96 17.70 2.62 -8.19
C ASP A 96 18.42 2.53 -6.84
N LEU A 97 18.77 3.67 -6.23
CA LEU A 97 19.37 3.72 -4.89
C LEU A 97 18.45 3.16 -3.82
N LEU A 98 17.15 3.48 -3.87
CA LEU A 98 16.17 2.94 -2.92
C LEU A 98 15.95 1.43 -3.13
N CYS A 99 15.89 0.97 -4.39
CA CYS A 99 15.86 -0.46 -4.72
C CYS A 99 17.07 -1.19 -4.13
N GLN A 100 18.28 -0.64 -4.31
CA GLN A 100 19.52 -1.20 -3.76
C GLN A 100 19.50 -1.27 -2.23
N ALA A 101 19.04 -0.20 -1.56
CA ALA A 101 18.92 -0.17 -0.10
C ALA A 101 18.00 -1.29 0.43
N HIS A 102 16.95 -1.59 -0.33
CA HIS A 102 16.00 -2.66 -0.07
C HIS A 102 16.43 -4.06 -0.53
N GLY A 103 17.58 -4.18 -1.20
CA GLY A 103 18.05 -5.46 -1.75
C GLY A 103 17.21 -5.97 -2.93
N ILE A 104 16.43 -5.11 -3.58
CA ILE A 104 15.59 -5.45 -4.73
C ILE A 104 16.19 -4.94 -6.04
N SER A 105 15.96 -5.65 -7.14
CA SER A 105 16.57 -5.32 -8.44
C SER A 105 15.86 -4.18 -9.17
N THR A 106 14.52 -4.10 -9.07
CA THR A 106 13.70 -3.05 -9.69
C THR A 106 12.42 -2.88 -8.89
N THR A 107 11.72 -1.77 -9.08
CA THR A 107 10.30 -1.65 -8.73
C THR A 107 9.45 -2.44 -9.71
N SER A 108 8.25 -2.83 -9.29
CA SER A 108 7.26 -3.41 -10.20
C SER A 108 6.48 -2.26 -10.85
N TYR A 109 6.72 -2.01 -12.14
CA TYR A 109 5.79 -1.19 -12.92
C TYR A 109 4.47 -1.95 -13.04
N ARG A 110 3.49 -1.59 -12.20
CA ARG A 110 2.14 -2.14 -12.20
C ARG A 110 1.14 -1.03 -12.56
N PRO A 111 0.04 -1.34 -13.26
CA PRO A 111 -1.03 -0.36 -13.52
C PRO A 111 -1.52 0.28 -12.22
N ARG A 112 -1.88 1.57 -12.26
CA ARG A 112 -2.40 2.30 -11.09
C ARG A 112 -3.62 1.60 -10.51
N LYS A 113 -4.49 1.09 -11.37
CA LYS A 113 -5.69 0.36 -10.94
C LYS A 113 -5.37 -0.79 -10.01
N ASP A 114 -4.36 -1.60 -10.35
CA ASP A 114 -3.96 -2.75 -9.54
C ASP A 114 -3.52 -2.34 -8.14
N TRP A 115 -2.82 -1.21 -8.02
CA TRP A 115 -2.41 -0.67 -6.73
C TRP A 115 -3.60 -0.13 -5.91
N GLU A 116 -4.53 0.58 -6.54
CA GLU A 116 -5.71 1.11 -5.84
C GLU A 116 -6.57 -0.03 -5.27
N LEU A 117 -6.68 -1.14 -6.01
CA LEU A 117 -7.34 -2.35 -5.54
C LEU A 117 -6.60 -3.00 -4.37
N VAL A 118 -5.26 -3.06 -4.42
CA VAL A 118 -4.42 -3.58 -3.32
C VAL A 118 -4.59 -2.75 -2.05
N ARG A 119 -4.78 -1.43 -2.14
CA ARG A 119 -5.04 -0.56 -0.96
C ARG A 119 -6.47 -0.67 -0.44
N ALA A 120 -7.44 -0.83 -1.33
CA ALA A 120 -8.84 -0.89 -0.94
C ALA A 120 -9.14 -2.11 -0.04
N ALA A 121 -8.62 -3.29 -0.37
CA ALA A 121 -8.90 -4.53 0.35
C ALA A 121 -8.59 -4.47 1.87
N PRO A 122 -7.37 -4.11 2.33
CA PRO A 122 -7.08 -3.99 3.76
C PRO A 122 -7.81 -2.84 4.44
N PHE A 123 -8.11 -1.74 3.72
CA PHE A 123 -8.92 -0.66 4.27
C PHE A 123 -10.34 -1.14 4.57
N ILE A 124 -10.97 -1.86 3.63
CA ILE A 124 -12.32 -2.42 3.80
C ILE A 124 -12.35 -3.44 4.94
N ALA A 125 -11.34 -4.32 5.03
CA ALA A 125 -11.22 -5.27 6.13
C ALA A 125 -11.09 -4.56 7.49
N LEU A 126 -10.31 -3.48 7.59
CA LEU A 126 -10.18 -2.68 8.80
C LEU A 126 -11.51 -2.00 9.19
N GLN A 127 -12.25 -1.49 8.21
CA GLN A 127 -13.59 -0.95 8.46
C GLN A 127 -14.52 -2.04 8.97
N ALA A 128 -14.48 -3.24 8.36
CA ALA A 128 -15.31 -4.36 8.78
C ALA A 128 -15.02 -4.81 10.21
N ASP A 129 -13.74 -4.86 10.61
CA ASP A 129 -13.35 -5.14 11.99
C ASP A 129 -14.02 -4.17 13.00
N SER A 130 -14.14 -2.90 12.63
CA SER A 130 -14.79 -1.90 13.47
C SER A 130 -16.31 -2.09 13.62
N TYR A 131 -16.97 -2.67 12.61
CA TYR A 131 -18.43 -2.89 12.60
C TYR A 131 -18.83 -4.29 13.10
N TRP A 132 -17.95 -5.27 12.92
CA TRP A 132 -18.15 -6.67 13.29
C TRP A 132 -17.18 -7.12 14.38
N LYS A 133 -16.95 -6.26 15.39
CA LYS A 133 -16.04 -6.54 16.52
C LYS A 133 -16.31 -7.89 17.20
N ASP A 134 -17.59 -8.27 17.28
CA ASP A 134 -18.03 -9.51 17.92
C ASP A 134 -18.15 -10.69 16.92
N SER A 135 -17.71 -10.51 15.68
CA SER A 135 -17.78 -11.52 14.61
C SER A 135 -16.50 -11.54 13.76
N PRO A 136 -15.33 -11.85 14.36
CA PRO A 136 -14.04 -11.87 13.67
C PRO A 136 -14.02 -12.85 12.48
N GLU A 137 -14.82 -13.91 12.52
CA GLU A 137 -14.99 -14.85 11.41
C GLU A 137 -15.57 -14.18 10.16
N LYS A 138 -16.49 -13.21 10.31
CA LYS A 138 -17.03 -12.44 9.18
C LYS A 138 -15.99 -11.50 8.59
N VAL A 139 -15.19 -10.87 9.45
CA VAL A 139 -14.07 -10.01 9.03
C VAL A 139 -13.06 -10.82 8.21
N LEU A 140 -12.71 -12.01 8.69
CA LEU A 140 -11.78 -12.91 8.03
C LEU A 140 -12.34 -13.44 6.70
N GLN A 141 -13.63 -13.76 6.66
CA GLN A 141 -14.32 -14.17 5.43
C GLN A 141 -14.31 -13.03 4.39
N LEU A 142 -14.67 -11.81 4.78
CA LEU A 142 -14.63 -10.64 3.90
C LEU A 142 -13.21 -10.36 3.37
N ALA A 143 -12.22 -10.36 4.26
CA ALA A 143 -10.82 -10.15 3.90
C ALA A 143 -10.32 -11.23 2.91
N SER A 144 -10.71 -12.49 3.13
CA SER A 144 -10.37 -13.60 2.23
C SER A 144 -11.01 -13.42 0.86
N SER A 145 -12.29 -13.04 0.81
CA SER A 145 -12.99 -12.74 -0.45
C SER A 145 -12.28 -11.63 -1.24
N LEU A 146 -11.86 -10.55 -0.58
CA LEU A 146 -11.20 -9.42 -1.24
C LEU A 146 -9.81 -9.76 -1.80
N GLN A 147 -9.15 -10.79 -1.26
CA GLN A 147 -7.86 -11.29 -1.73
C GLN A 147 -7.99 -12.35 -2.84
N ASP A 148 -9.13 -13.05 -2.91
CA ASP A 148 -9.39 -14.03 -3.96
C ASP A 148 -9.77 -13.35 -5.26
N ARG A 149 -8.75 -13.10 -6.11
CA ARG A 149 -8.94 -12.55 -7.45
C ARG A 149 -9.65 -13.48 -8.43
N GLY A 150 -10.06 -14.68 -8.02
CA GLY A 150 -10.87 -15.58 -8.82
C GLY A 150 -12.35 -15.35 -8.54
N ASP A 151 -12.86 -16.08 -7.56
CA ASP A 151 -14.31 -16.22 -7.31
C ASP A 151 -14.96 -14.88 -6.96
N ASN A 152 -14.27 -14.01 -6.21
CA ASN A 152 -14.82 -12.72 -5.80
C ASN A 152 -15.07 -11.73 -6.95
N TYR A 153 -14.49 -11.95 -8.12
CA TYR A 153 -14.76 -11.12 -9.29
C TYR A 153 -15.82 -11.70 -10.23
N ALA A 154 -16.20 -12.96 -10.07
CA ALA A 154 -17.40 -13.50 -10.70
C ALA A 154 -18.65 -12.88 -10.08
N GLU A 155 -19.72 -12.76 -10.85
CA GLU A 155 -20.99 -12.18 -10.39
C GLU A 155 -21.49 -12.84 -9.09
N SER A 156 -21.42 -14.18 -9.02
CA SER A 156 -21.78 -14.95 -7.83
C SER A 156 -20.91 -14.69 -6.60
N GLY A 157 -19.62 -14.41 -6.78
CA GLY A 157 -18.74 -14.02 -5.69
C GLY A 157 -19.02 -12.59 -5.23
N ARG A 158 -19.17 -11.65 -6.18
CA ARG A 158 -19.53 -10.26 -5.89
C ARG A 158 -20.82 -10.19 -5.07
N THR A 159 -21.87 -10.91 -5.50
CA THR A 159 -23.15 -10.98 -4.78
C THR A 159 -22.96 -11.50 -3.36
N ARG A 160 -22.27 -12.62 -3.16
CA ARG A 160 -22.04 -13.17 -1.81
C ARG A 160 -21.26 -12.21 -0.89
N THR A 161 -20.26 -11.54 -1.43
CA THR A 161 -19.46 -10.56 -0.68
C THR A 161 -20.27 -9.31 -0.36
N MET A 162 -21.13 -8.85 -1.29
CA MET A 162 -22.08 -7.77 -1.05
C MET A 162 -23.15 -8.15 -0.01
N ASP A 163 -23.69 -9.36 -0.05
CA ASP A 163 -24.66 -9.87 0.92
C ASP A 163 -24.04 -9.94 2.32
N LEU A 164 -22.79 -10.40 2.41
CA LEU A 164 -22.04 -10.40 3.67
C LEU A 164 -21.91 -8.98 4.23
N ALA A 165 -21.51 -8.01 3.40
CA ALA A 165 -21.39 -6.60 3.80
C ALA A 165 -22.74 -5.95 4.13
N ALA A 166 -23.83 -6.33 3.46
CA ALA A 166 -25.18 -5.84 3.75
C ALA A 166 -25.67 -6.25 5.15
N SER A 167 -25.01 -7.22 5.80
CA SER A 167 -25.27 -7.55 7.20
C SER A 167 -24.72 -6.49 8.19
N ASP A 168 -23.92 -5.52 7.73
CA ASP A 168 -23.59 -4.33 8.50
C ASP A 168 -24.77 -3.35 8.57
N THR A 169 -25.14 -2.98 9.78
CA THR A 169 -26.22 -2.03 10.07
C THR A 169 -25.97 -0.61 9.58
N THR A 170 -24.71 -0.21 9.34
CA THR A 170 -24.39 1.16 8.91
C THR A 170 -24.48 1.37 7.40
N GLY A 171 -24.48 0.30 6.61
CA GLY A 171 -24.44 0.33 5.14
C GLY A 171 -23.11 0.78 4.54
N LYS A 172 -22.13 1.14 5.38
CA LYS A 172 -20.84 1.69 4.93
C LYS A 172 -19.98 0.63 4.25
N LEU A 173 -20.04 -0.62 4.69
CA LEU A 173 -19.30 -1.71 4.02
C LEU A 173 -19.83 -1.94 2.60
N THR A 174 -21.15 -1.87 2.42
CA THR A 174 -21.78 -1.98 1.09
C THR A 174 -21.34 -0.86 0.17
N GLU A 175 -21.28 0.38 0.66
CA GLU A 175 -20.78 1.53 -0.10
C GLU A 175 -19.32 1.35 -0.52
N LEU A 176 -18.45 0.96 0.41
CA LEU A 176 -17.03 0.74 0.13
C LEU A 176 -16.80 -0.41 -0.87
N LEU A 177 -17.55 -1.50 -0.76
CA LEU A 177 -17.49 -2.59 -1.73
C LEU A 177 -18.00 -2.17 -3.11
N SER A 178 -19.05 -1.34 -3.17
CA SER A 178 -19.55 -0.80 -4.43
C SER A 178 -18.47 0.02 -5.14
N GLN A 179 -17.80 0.90 -4.39
CA GLN A 179 -16.68 1.67 -4.91
C GLN A 179 -15.49 0.78 -5.33
N TYR A 180 -15.22 -0.30 -4.58
CA TYR A 180 -14.17 -1.27 -4.91
C TYR A 180 -14.44 -1.98 -6.24
N TYR A 181 -15.66 -2.45 -6.46
CA TYR A 181 -16.04 -3.09 -7.72
C TYR A 181 -16.11 -2.10 -8.88
N GLU A 182 -16.56 -0.86 -8.64
CA GLU A 182 -16.48 0.21 -9.63
C GLU A 182 -15.03 0.46 -10.08
N LEU A 183 -14.10 0.60 -9.12
CA LEU A 183 -12.68 0.74 -9.41
C LEU A 183 -12.13 -0.45 -10.20
N TYR A 184 -12.57 -1.66 -9.87
CA TYR A 184 -12.14 -2.89 -10.55
C TYR A 184 -12.57 -2.89 -12.02
N ASP A 185 -13.82 -2.49 -12.29
CA ASP A 185 -14.44 -2.49 -13.61
C ASP A 185 -13.92 -1.34 -14.51
N GLN A 186 -13.32 -0.29 -13.93
CA GLN A 186 -12.71 0.81 -14.69
C GLN A 186 -11.49 0.36 -15.52
N SER A 187 -11.26 1.03 -16.64
CA SER A 187 -9.99 0.97 -17.38
C SER A 187 -8.89 1.76 -16.68
N GLU A 188 -7.64 1.50 -17.06
CA GLU A 188 -6.50 2.27 -16.54
C GLU A 188 -6.58 3.75 -16.94
N GLU A 189 -7.07 4.05 -18.15
CA GLU A 189 -7.30 5.42 -18.61
C GLU A 189 -8.35 6.15 -17.77
N GLU A 190 -9.43 5.45 -17.37
CA GLU A 190 -10.47 6.01 -16.51
C GLU A 190 -9.92 6.36 -15.12
N VAL A 191 -9.08 5.49 -14.56
CA VAL A 191 -8.40 5.72 -13.27
C VAL A 191 -7.48 6.94 -13.35
N GLN A 192 -6.67 7.05 -14.40
CA GLN A 192 -5.77 8.19 -14.61
C GLN A 192 -6.57 9.50 -14.81
N ALA A 193 -7.65 9.45 -15.59
CA ALA A 193 -8.53 10.61 -15.82
C ALA A 193 -9.23 11.04 -14.52
N ARG A 194 -9.68 10.11 -13.67
CA ARG A 194 -10.25 10.42 -12.35
C ARG A 194 -9.23 11.17 -11.49
N ARG A 195 -8.00 10.70 -11.43
CA ARG A 195 -6.94 11.33 -10.63
C ARG A 195 -6.61 12.74 -11.14
N ALA A 196 -6.55 12.94 -12.46
CA ALA A 196 -6.31 14.25 -13.04
C ALA A 196 -7.39 15.28 -12.65
N ARG A 197 -8.61 14.82 -12.34
CA ARG A 197 -9.71 15.64 -11.81
C ARG A 197 -9.65 15.85 -10.29
N GLY A 198 -8.71 15.22 -9.58
CA GLY A 198 -8.57 15.31 -8.13
C GLY A 198 -9.58 14.49 -7.33
N THR A 199 -10.34 13.58 -7.98
CA THR A 199 -11.29 12.71 -7.29
C THR A 199 -10.56 11.47 -6.75
N THR A 200 -10.75 11.15 -5.47
CA THR A 200 -10.10 10.01 -4.81
C THR A 200 -11.12 9.15 -4.06
N TYR A 201 -10.79 7.86 -3.92
CA TYR A 201 -11.52 6.94 -3.05
C TYR A 201 -11.07 7.10 -1.60
N PRO A 202 -11.91 6.71 -0.61
CA PRO A 202 -11.61 6.87 0.81
C PRO A 202 -10.39 6.09 1.31
N TRP A 203 -9.93 5.10 0.55
CA TRP A 203 -8.72 4.33 0.86
C TRP A 203 -7.43 4.92 0.28
N ASN A 204 -7.48 6.04 -0.44
CA ASN A 204 -6.33 6.74 -1.03
C ASN A 204 -5.96 7.98 -0.23
#